data_AF-A0A2V8Z6Y7-F1
#
_entry.id   AF-A0A2V8Z6Y7-F1
#
_cell.length_a   1.000
_cell.length_b   1.000
_cell.length_c   1.000
_cell.angle_alpha   90.00
_cell.angle_beta   90.00
_cell.angle_gamma   90.00
#
_symmetry.space_group_name_H-M   'P 1'
#
loop_
_entity.id
_entity.type
_entity.pdbx_description
1 polymer ?
#
loop_
_entity_poly.entity_id
_entity_poly.type
_entity_poly.pdbx_seq_one_letter_code
_entity_poly.pdbx_strand_id
1 'polypeptide(L)'
;MNQIQELREIIQRLHGADATHIESVHVKETFQGKTVWEGIVEVFALHGHPKATRAYAWAHDTDDPTKPRRHVTVLHVEPITSAAAAVRAAIVQEFRSLEPTEES
;
A
#
# COMPACT_ATOMS: atom_id res chain seq x y z
N MET A 1 -16.46 -9.78 4.95
CA MET A 1 -16.02 -8.37 5.00
C MET A 1 -15.69 -7.92 3.58
N ASN A 2 -15.98 -6.67 3.23
CA ASN A 2 -15.54 -6.09 1.95
C ASN A 2 -14.08 -5.60 2.09
N GLN A 3 -13.30 -5.59 1.02
CA GLN A 3 -11.89 -5.19 0.98
C GLN A 3 -11.62 -3.85 1.68
N ILE A 4 -12.48 -2.85 1.49
CA ILE A 4 -12.31 -1.53 2.13
C ILE A 4 -12.33 -1.64 3.67
N GLN A 5 -13.20 -2.49 4.23
CA GLN A 5 -13.26 -2.68 5.69
C GLN A 5 -12.03 -3.41 6.20
N GLU A 6 -11.57 -4.45 5.49
CA GLU A 6 -10.35 -5.17 5.82
C GLU A 6 -9.12 -4.24 5.80
N LEU A 7 -9.00 -3.38 4.78
CA LEU A 7 -7.92 -2.40 4.71
C LEU A 7 -8.00 -1.36 5.83
N ARG A 8 -9.20 -0.91 6.20
CA ARG A 8 -9.41 -0.01 7.34
C ARG A 8 -8.93 -0.65 8.64
N GLU A 9 -9.29 -1.90 8.91
CA GLU A 9 -8.87 -2.63 10.12
C GLU A 9 -7.34 -2.81 10.15
N ILE A 10 -6.72 -3.08 9.00
CA ILE A 10 -5.26 -3.19 8.88
C ILE A 10 -4.58 -1.85 9.14
N ILE A 11 -5.11 -0.76 8.61
CA ILE A 11 -4.58 0.59 8.87
C ILE A 11 -4.62 0.90 10.37
N GLN A 12 -5.76 0.62 11.02
CA GLN A 12 -5.92 0.81 12.46
C GLN A 12 -4.92 -0.03 13.26
N ARG A 13 -4.70 -1.29 12.87
CA ARG A 13 -3.77 -2.20 13.54
C ARG A 13 -2.31 -1.81 13.35
N LEU A 14 -1.91 -1.40 12.15
CA LEU A 14 -0.50 -1.12 11.80
C LEU A 14 -0.07 0.30 12.16
N HIS A 15 -0.95 1.28 11.98
CA HIS A 15 -0.63 2.70 12.15
C HIS A 15 -1.30 3.33 13.37
N GLY A 16 -2.14 2.58 14.09
CA GLY A 16 -2.78 3.07 15.33
C GLY A 16 -3.79 4.20 15.11
N ALA A 17 -4.24 4.42 13.86
CA ALA A 17 -5.11 5.52 13.48
C ALA A 17 -6.42 5.03 12.87
N ASP A 18 -7.53 5.68 13.23
CA ASP A 18 -8.81 5.40 12.57
C ASP A 18 -8.77 5.94 11.14
N ALA A 19 -9.40 5.20 10.23
CA ALA A 19 -9.35 5.47 8.81
C ALA A 19 -10.75 5.53 8.21
N THR A 20 -11.04 6.57 7.44
CA THR A 20 -12.27 6.68 6.64
C THR A 20 -11.92 6.64 5.17
N HIS A 21 -12.55 5.73 4.43
CA HIS A 21 -12.37 5.62 2.99
C HIS A 21 -12.87 6.88 2.27
N ILE A 22 -12.08 7.44 1.36
CA ILE A 22 -12.41 8.67 0.64
C ILE A 22 -12.51 8.48 -0.88
N GLU A 23 -11.68 7.64 -1.48
CA GLU A 23 -11.66 7.43 -2.93
C GLU A 23 -10.96 6.11 -3.30
N SER A 24 -11.37 5.55 -4.43
CA SER A 24 -10.73 4.40 -5.06
C SER A 24 -10.04 4.86 -6.34
N VAL A 25 -8.72 4.71 -6.43
CA VAL A 25 -7.91 5.23 -7.53
C VAL A 25 -7.36 4.07 -8.35
N HIS A 26 -7.70 4.01 -9.64
CA HIS A 26 -7.03 3.09 -10.56
C HIS A 26 -5.62 3.59 -10.84
N VAL A 27 -4.63 2.78 -10.48
CA VAL A 27 -3.22 3.08 -10.70
C VAL A 27 -2.64 2.05 -11.66
N LYS A 28 -1.85 2.54 -12.62
CA LYS A 28 -1.12 1.73 -13.58
C LYS A 28 0.32 2.22 -13.61
N GLU A 29 1.21 1.50 -12.94
CA GLU A 29 2.63 1.79 -12.96
C GLU A 29 3.32 1.03 -14.09
N THR A 30 4.10 1.76 -14.87
CA THR A 30 4.87 1.21 -15.99
C THR A 30 6.35 1.51 -15.81
N PHE A 31 7.20 0.56 -16.19
CA PHE A 31 8.65 0.71 -16.22
C PHE A 31 9.17 0.20 -17.55
N GLN A 32 9.96 1.01 -18.25
CA GLN A 32 10.47 0.71 -19.60
C GLN A 32 9.36 0.27 -20.58
N GLY A 33 8.18 0.89 -20.52
CA GLY A 33 7.05 0.58 -21.39
C GLY A 33 6.28 -0.70 -21.03
N LYS A 34 6.67 -1.41 -19.97
CA LYS A 34 5.97 -2.59 -19.46
C LYS A 34 5.17 -2.23 -18.21
N THR A 35 3.93 -2.70 -18.10
CA THR A 35 3.17 -2.59 -16.85
C THR A 35 3.84 -3.44 -15.78
N VAL A 36 4.28 -2.80 -14.70
CA VAL A 36 4.87 -3.48 -13.54
C VAL A 36 3.84 -3.70 -12.44
N TRP A 37 2.80 -2.87 -12.40
CA TRP A 37 1.69 -3.01 -11.48
C TRP A 37 0.46 -2.30 -12.04
N GLU A 38 -0.71 -2.92 -11.91
CA GLU A 38 -1.99 -2.29 -12.26
C GLU A 38 -3.07 -2.78 -11.29
N GLY A 39 -3.84 -1.86 -10.73
CA GLY A 39 -4.85 -2.18 -9.72
C GLY A 39 -5.51 -0.97 -9.09
N ILE A 40 -6.45 -1.23 -8.19
CA ILE A 40 -7.14 -0.19 -7.42
C ILE A 40 -6.41 0.05 -6.11
N VAL A 41 -6.09 1.32 -5.84
CA VAL A 41 -5.60 1.80 -4.56
C VAL A 41 -6.72 2.52 -3.85
N GLU A 42 -7.08 2.03 -2.67
CA GLU A 42 -8.03 2.67 -1.78
C GLU A 42 -7.31 3.76 -0.97
N VAL A 43 -7.88 4.96 -0.93
CA VAL A 43 -7.34 6.09 -0.19
C VAL A 43 -8.20 6.31 1.04
N PHE A 44 -7.54 6.50 2.17
CA PHE A 44 -8.17 6.72 3.45
C PHE A 44 -7.70 8.04 4.05
N ALA A 45 -8.63 8.81 4.62
CA ALA A 45 -8.31 9.88 5.56
C ALA A 45 -8.01 9.25 6.93
N LEU A 46 -6.90 9.67 7.56
CA LEU A 46 -6.50 9.22 8.89
C LEU A 46 -6.92 10.21 9.95
N HIS A 47 -7.45 9.70 11.06
CA HIS A 47 -7.83 10.48 12.24
C HIS A 47 -6.92 10.10 13.41
N GLY A 48 -6.20 11.09 13.95
CA GLY A 48 -5.32 10.89 15.11
C GLY A 48 -3.92 10.38 14.81
N HIS A 49 -3.50 10.29 13.53
CA HIS A 49 -2.13 9.94 13.18
C HIS A 49 -1.19 11.17 13.27
N PRO A 50 -0.04 11.10 13.97
CA PRO A 50 0.78 12.28 14.26
C PRO A 50 1.52 12.87 13.06
N LYS A 51 1.69 12.09 11.97
CA LYS A 51 2.57 12.46 10.85
C LYS A 51 1.88 12.48 9.48
N ALA A 52 0.67 11.96 9.36
CA ALA A 52 0.02 11.73 8.07
C ALA A 52 -1.47 11.98 8.22
N THR A 53 -2.05 12.63 7.22
CA THR A 53 -3.50 12.88 7.15
C THR A 53 -4.22 11.85 6.28
N ARG A 54 -3.46 11.05 5.52
CA ARG A 54 -3.98 10.03 4.61
C ARG A 54 -3.11 8.77 4.63
N ALA A 55 -3.73 7.66 4.24
CA ALA A 55 -3.06 6.42 3.91
C ALA A 55 -3.57 5.89 2.57
N TYR A 56 -2.68 5.18 1.86
CA TYR A 56 -2.96 4.44 0.64
C TYR A 56 -2.90 2.96 0.98
N ALA A 57 -3.89 2.20 0.56
CA ALA A 57 -3.92 0.78 0.85
C ALA A 57 -4.53 -0.02 -0.30
N TRP A 58 -4.01 -1.23 -0.49
CA TRP A 58 -4.54 -2.17 -1.46
C TRP A 58 -4.23 -3.59 -1.00
N ALA A 59 -4.96 -4.54 -1.55
CA ALA A 59 -4.64 -5.94 -1.47
C ALA A 59 -4.29 -6.44 -2.87
N HIS A 60 -3.28 -7.29 -2.97
CA HIS A 60 -2.99 -8.01 -4.21
C HIS A 60 -2.77 -9.48 -3.90
N ASP A 61 -3.09 -10.31 -4.87
CA ASP A 61 -2.79 -11.73 -4.77
C ASP A 61 -1.28 -11.94 -4.94
N THR A 62 -0.76 -12.96 -4.28
CA THR A 62 0.63 -13.38 -4.41
C THR A 62 0.68 -14.82 -4.89
N ASP A 63 1.82 -15.22 -5.47
CA ASP A 63 2.07 -16.59 -5.90
C ASP A 63 2.34 -17.54 -4.71
N ASP A 64 2.44 -17.00 -3.49
CA ASP A 64 2.69 -17.79 -2.29
C ASP A 64 1.40 -18.49 -1.80
N PRO A 65 1.32 -19.83 -1.83
CA PRO A 65 0.12 -20.56 -1.44
C PRO A 65 -0.19 -20.46 0.06
N THR A 66 0.80 -20.08 0.88
CA THR A 66 0.63 -19.87 2.33
C THR A 66 0.18 -18.44 2.67
N LYS A 67 0.43 -17.48 1.76
CA LYS A 67 0.00 -16.08 1.88
C LYS A 67 -0.59 -15.60 0.55
N PRO A 68 -1.72 -16.17 0.11
CA PRO A 68 -2.26 -15.92 -1.21
C PRO A 68 -2.66 -14.47 -1.42
N ARG A 69 -2.86 -13.71 -0.35
CA ARG A 69 -3.22 -12.30 -0.39
C ARG A 69 -2.31 -11.48 0.52
N ARG A 70 -1.71 -10.42 -0.04
CA ARG A 70 -0.88 -9.47 0.69
C ARG A 70 -1.57 -8.13 0.74
N HIS A 71 -1.65 -7.57 1.93
CA HIS A 71 -2.15 -6.23 2.18
C HIS A 71 -0.98 -5.27 2.30
N VAL A 72 -1.07 -4.15 1.60
CA VAL A 72 -0.09 -3.09 1.64
C VAL A 72 -0.77 -1.83 2.17
N THR A 73 -0.10 -1.14 3.08
CA THR A 73 -0.51 0.18 3.57
C THR A 73 0.69 1.12 3.53
N VAL A 74 0.47 2.33 3.02
CA VAL A 74 1.51 3.36 2.88
C VAL A 74 0.95 4.68 3.39
N LEU A 75 1.67 5.32 4.31
CA LEU A 75 1.28 6.62 4.85
C LEU A 75 1.58 7.74 3.84
N HIS A 76 0.70 8.73 3.78
CA HIS A 76 0.95 9.97 3.04
C HIS A 76 1.92 10.85 3.85
N VAL A 77 3.21 10.65 3.62
CA VAL A 77 4.33 11.41 4.19
C VAL A 77 5.34 11.64 3.07
N GLU A 78 5.83 12.87 2.92
CA GLU A 78 6.83 13.24 1.90
C GLU A 78 7.96 12.19 1.80
N PRO A 79 8.31 11.72 0.59
CA PRO A 79 7.85 12.19 -0.74
C PRO A 79 6.57 11.52 -1.27
N ILE A 80 5.83 10.78 -0.43
CA ILE A 80 4.62 10.05 -0.84
C ILE A 80 3.39 10.97 -0.79
N THR A 81 3.07 11.56 -1.94
CA THR A 81 1.98 12.52 -2.10
C THR A 81 0.78 12.02 -2.90
N SER A 82 0.86 10.80 -3.46
CA SER A 82 -0.17 10.25 -4.34
C SER A 82 -0.25 8.72 -4.24
N ALA A 83 -1.37 8.14 -4.68
CA ALA A 83 -1.55 6.69 -4.78
C ALA A 83 -0.48 6.05 -5.68
N ALA A 84 -0.17 6.67 -6.82
CA ALA A 84 0.90 6.24 -7.70
C ALA A 84 2.28 6.27 -7.01
N ALA A 85 2.60 7.35 -6.26
CA ALA A 85 3.84 7.40 -5.48
C ALA A 85 3.89 6.31 -4.41
N ALA A 86 2.76 6.00 -3.77
CA ALA A 86 2.67 4.93 -2.78
C ALA A 86 2.94 3.55 -3.39
N VAL A 87 2.35 3.26 -4.55
CA VAL A 87 2.60 2.01 -5.30
C VAL A 87 4.07 1.90 -5.68
N ARG A 88 4.69 2.95 -6.23
CA ARG A 88 6.12 2.94 -6.53
C ARG A 88 6.98 2.65 -5.30
N ALA A 89 6.69 3.31 -4.19
CA ALA A 89 7.43 3.10 -2.95
C ALA A 89 7.27 1.67 -2.41
N ALA A 90 6.08 1.08 -2.54
CA ALA A 90 5.85 -0.31 -2.16
C ALA A 90 6.61 -1.29 -3.06
N ILE A 91 6.59 -1.09 -4.38
CA ILE A 91 7.37 -1.91 -5.33
C ILE A 91 8.86 -1.85 -4.98
N VAL A 92 9.42 -0.65 -4.79
CA VAL A 92 10.84 -0.49 -4.42
C VAL A 92 11.18 -1.20 -3.10
N GLN A 93 10.28 -1.14 -2.11
CA GLN A 93 10.49 -1.84 -0.84
C GLN A 93 10.42 -3.36 -0.98
N GLU A 94 9.51 -3.88 -1.81
CA GLU A 94 9.39 -5.31 -2.06
C GLU A 94 10.66 -5.84 -2.74
N PHE A 95 11.20 -5.14 -3.73
CA PHE A 95 12.49 -5.48 -4.35
C PHE A 95 13.63 -5.53 -3.33
N ARG A 96 13.73 -4.55 -2.44
CA ARG A 96 14.76 -4.55 -1.38
C ARG A 96 14.60 -5.67 -0.37
N SER A 97 13.36 -6.11 -0.13
CA SER A 97 13.07 -7.19 0.81
C SER A 97 13.38 -8.58 0.23
N LEU A 98 13.56 -8.67 -1.09
CA LEU A 98 13.93 -9.89 -1.83
C LEU A 98 15.43 -10.02 -2.05
N GLU A 99 16.24 -9.01 -1.72
CA GLU A 99 17.69 -9.16 -1.60
C GLU A 99 17.96 -10.04 -0.37
N PRO A 100 18.50 -11.27 -0.52
CA PRO A 100 18.99 -11.99 0.64
C PRO A 100 20.05 -11.09 1.29
N THR A 101 19.95 -10.92 2.61
CA THR A 101 21.04 -10.38 3.42
C THR A 101 22.31 -11.16 3.07
N GLU A 102 23.15 -10.64 2.18
CA GLU A 102 24.53 -11.06 2.12
C GLU A 102 25.13 -10.62 3.45
N GLU A 103 25.40 -11.62 4.31
CA GLU A 103 26.18 -11.51 5.53
C GLU A 103 27.42 -10.64 5.30
N SER A 104 27.71 -9.77 6.27
CA SER A 104 29.03 -9.17 6.47
C SER A 104 29.30 -9.07 7.96
#